data_AF-W0DDK7-F1
#
_entry.id   AF-W0DDK7-F1
#
_cell.length_a   1.000
_cell.length_b   1.000
_cell.length_c   1.000
_cell.angle_alpha   90.00
_cell.angle_beta   90.00
_cell.angle_gamma   90.00
#
_symmetry.space_group_name_H-M   'P 1'
#
loop_
_entity.id
_entity.type
_entity.pdbx_description
1 polymer ?
#
loop_
_entity_poly.entity_id
_entity_poly.type
_entity_poly.pdbx_seq_one_letter_code
_entity_poly.pdbx_strand_id
1 'polypeptide(L)'
;MVENIRSLEPFKSARVILAFCPFDGEPDISPLLEEILREGKDLLIPKVEHDSMKLCKLRSLENLAPGSFCLLEPTQCEEVEPELVELALVPGVAFDLKGCRLGMGKGFYDKILGRIRGFKVGVAFSFQVFEEIPCDPWDQRVDAIATEETIIYRR
;
A
#
# COMPACT_ATOMS: atom_id res chain seq x y z
N MET A 1 14.18 -3.17 -1.00
CA MET A 1 12.79 -2.94 -0.55
C MET A 1 11.90 -4.10 -0.95
N VAL A 2 11.77 -4.41 -2.25
CA VAL A 2 11.06 -5.60 -2.76
C VAL A 2 11.41 -6.88 -1.99
N GLU A 3 12.71 -7.18 -1.84
CA GLU A 3 13.17 -8.36 -1.10
C GLU A 3 12.75 -8.34 0.39
N ASN A 4 12.78 -7.17 1.03
CA ASN A 4 12.34 -7.04 2.42
C ASN A 4 10.84 -7.37 2.53
N ILE A 5 10.02 -6.84 1.63
CA ILE A 5 8.58 -7.13 1.60
C ILE A 5 8.34 -8.62 1.32
N ARG A 6 9.06 -9.23 0.37
CA ARG A 6 8.98 -10.69 0.09
C ARG A 6 9.31 -11.55 1.30
N SER A 7 10.21 -11.07 2.16
CA SER A 7 10.63 -11.82 3.33
C SER A 7 9.56 -11.87 4.44
N LEU A 8 8.62 -10.92 4.45
CA LEU A 8 7.56 -10.81 5.44
C LEU A 8 6.60 -12.00 5.40
N GLU A 9 6.35 -12.61 6.55
CA GLU A 9 5.34 -13.66 6.67
C GLU A 9 3.95 -13.20 6.21
N PRO A 10 3.46 -11.98 6.58
CA PRO A 10 2.22 -11.43 6.03
C PRO A 10 2.15 -11.41 4.50
N PHE A 11 3.26 -11.16 3.80
CA PHE A 11 3.28 -11.15 2.33
C PHE A 11 3.13 -12.56 1.75
N LYS A 12 3.84 -13.53 2.34
CA LYS A 12 3.77 -14.93 1.92
C LYS A 12 2.39 -15.54 2.17
N SER A 13 1.80 -15.29 3.33
CA SER A 13 0.53 -15.89 3.74
C SER A 13 -0.71 -15.21 3.16
N ALA A 14 -0.68 -13.90 2.89
CA ALA A 14 -1.86 -13.16 2.46
C ALA A 14 -2.36 -13.62 1.08
N ARG A 15 -3.68 -13.76 0.96
CA ARG A 15 -4.42 -14.05 -0.27
C ARG A 15 -5.01 -12.79 -0.87
N VAL A 16 -5.35 -11.80 -0.05
CA VAL A 16 -5.91 -10.51 -0.48
C VAL A 16 -4.97 -9.39 -0.07
N ILE A 17 -4.32 -8.77 -1.06
CA ILE A 17 -3.28 -7.78 -0.86
C ILE A 17 -3.70 -6.45 -1.50
N LEU A 18 -3.81 -5.41 -0.67
CA LEU A 18 -3.89 -4.04 -1.14
C LEU A 18 -2.48 -3.53 -1.44
N ALA A 19 -2.27 -3.01 -2.64
CA ALA A 19 -1.06 -2.30 -3.01
C ALA A 19 -1.40 -0.94 -3.64
N PHE A 20 -0.37 -0.13 -3.83
CA PHE A 20 -0.46 1.12 -4.58
C PHE A 20 0.26 0.97 -5.91
N CYS A 21 -0.13 1.80 -6.87
CA CYS A 21 0.64 1.95 -8.09
C CYS A 21 1.61 3.12 -7.88
N PRO A 22 2.94 2.91 -8.00
CA PRO A 22 3.92 3.95 -7.72
C PRO A 22 3.69 5.21 -8.55
N PHE A 23 3.64 6.35 -7.87
CA PHE A 23 3.63 7.67 -8.48
C PHE A 23 4.92 8.44 -8.12
N ASP A 24 5.28 9.45 -8.91
CA ASP A 24 6.52 10.23 -8.82
C ASP A 24 7.12 10.37 -7.41
N GLY A 25 8.33 9.82 -7.21
CA GLY A 25 9.04 9.81 -5.92
C GLY A 25 8.70 8.66 -4.96
N GLU A 26 7.73 7.79 -5.27
CA GLU A 26 7.43 6.58 -4.50
C GLU A 26 8.35 5.40 -4.89
N PRO A 27 8.60 4.45 -3.99
CA PRO A 27 9.37 3.25 -4.32
C PRO A 27 8.71 2.40 -5.41
N ASP A 28 9.50 1.97 -6.38
CA ASP A 28 9.03 1.04 -7.42
C ASP A 28 8.76 -0.35 -6.83
N ILE A 29 7.47 -0.67 -6.69
CA ILE A 29 6.98 -1.99 -6.26
C ILE A 29 6.35 -2.79 -7.40
N SER A 30 6.52 -2.36 -8.67
CA SER A 30 5.99 -3.08 -9.84
C SER A 30 6.35 -4.58 -9.86
N PRO A 31 7.58 -5.00 -9.46
CA PRO A 31 7.92 -6.42 -9.38
C PRO A 31 7.07 -7.22 -8.40
N LEU A 32 6.58 -6.59 -7.32
CA LEU A 32 5.67 -7.22 -6.36
C LEU A 32 4.26 -7.34 -6.95
N LEU A 33 3.79 -6.34 -7.68
CA LEU A 33 2.46 -6.40 -8.32
C LEU A 33 2.38 -7.57 -9.31
N GLU A 34 3.43 -7.76 -10.13
CA GLU A 34 3.55 -8.90 -11.04
C GLU A 34 3.54 -10.24 -10.30
N GLU A 35 4.25 -10.33 -9.18
CA GLU A 35 4.36 -11.54 -8.37
C GLU A 35 3.04 -11.91 -7.71
N ILE A 36 2.34 -10.94 -7.11
CA ILE A 36 1.02 -11.16 -6.49
C ILE A 36 0.05 -11.77 -7.52
N LEU A 37 0.01 -11.20 -8.73
CA LEU A 37 -0.83 -11.71 -9.81
C LEU A 37 -0.39 -13.09 -10.30
N ARG A 38 0.92 -13.31 -10.46
CA ARG A 38 1.49 -14.61 -10.89
C ARG A 38 1.20 -15.73 -9.90
N GLU A 39 1.20 -15.43 -8.60
CA GLU A 39 0.85 -16.38 -7.54
C GLU A 39 -0.65 -16.61 -7.37
N GLY A 40 -1.49 -15.92 -8.16
CA GLY A 40 -2.95 -16.04 -8.10
C GLY A 40 -3.53 -15.47 -6.80
N LYS A 41 -2.83 -14.54 -6.16
CA LYS A 41 -3.37 -13.75 -5.04
C LYS A 41 -4.24 -12.62 -5.61
N ASP A 42 -5.18 -12.15 -4.80
CA ASP A 42 -6.04 -11.03 -5.14
C ASP A 42 -5.29 -9.72 -4.90
N LEU A 43 -4.85 -9.09 -5.99
CA LEU A 43 -4.26 -7.76 -5.98
C LEU A 43 -5.37 -6.70 -6.02
N LEU A 44 -5.42 -5.84 -5.00
CA LEU A 44 -6.32 -4.69 -4.94
C LEU A 44 -5.53 -3.40 -5.12
N ILE A 45 -6.08 -2.46 -5.87
CA ILE A 45 -5.54 -1.11 -6.06
C ILE A 45 -6.59 -0.08 -5.61
N PRO A 46 -6.21 0.98 -4.89
CA PRO A 46 -7.13 2.04 -4.54
C PRO A 46 -7.52 2.84 -5.79
N LYS A 47 -8.82 3.03 -6.00
CA LYS A 47 -9.38 3.93 -7.01
C LYS A 47 -10.09 5.08 -6.31
N VAL A 48 -9.68 6.30 -6.61
CA VAL A 48 -10.37 7.51 -6.12
C VAL A 48 -11.50 7.85 -7.07
N GLU A 49 -12.73 7.85 -6.58
CA GLU A 49 -13.93 8.32 -7.29
C GLU A 49 -14.56 9.46 -6.50
N HIS A 50 -14.51 10.68 -7.07
CA HIS A 50 -14.97 11.92 -6.43
C HIS A 50 -14.30 12.14 -5.06
N ASP A 51 -15.08 12.05 -3.98
CA ASP A 51 -14.64 12.24 -2.58
C ASP A 51 -14.50 10.91 -1.82
N SER A 52 -14.51 9.78 -2.53
CA SER A 52 -14.40 8.45 -1.95
C SER A 52 -13.26 7.65 -2.59
N MET A 53 -12.69 6.72 -1.83
CA MET A 53 -11.69 5.78 -2.34
C MET A 53 -12.26 4.37 -2.17
N LYS A 54 -12.22 3.59 -3.25
CA LYS A 54 -12.67 2.20 -3.32
C LYS A 54 -11.49 1.30 -3.59
N LEU A 55 -11.59 0.02 -3.23
CA LEU A 55 -10.57 -0.96 -3.56
C LEU A 55 -11.04 -1.78 -4.75
N CYS A 56 -10.30 -1.73 -5.85
CA CYS A 56 -10.63 -2.46 -7.07
C CYS A 56 -9.69 -3.64 -7.22
N LYS A 57 -10.25 -4.83 -7.46
CA LYS A 57 -9.47 -6.01 -7.82
C LYS A 57 -8.87 -5.87 -9.22
N LEU A 58 -7.55 -6.01 -9.30
CA LEU A 58 -6.81 -6.01 -10.55
C LEU A 58 -6.60 -7.45 -11.03
N ARG A 59 -6.98 -7.74 -12.28
CA ARG A 59 -6.83 -9.08 -12.88
C ARG A 59 -5.60 -9.23 -13.76
N SER A 60 -5.04 -8.12 -14.24
CA SER A 60 -3.87 -8.08 -15.11
C SER A 60 -3.23 -6.69 -15.06
N LEU A 61 -1.89 -6.64 -15.18
CA LEU A 61 -1.15 -5.39 -15.36
C LEU A 61 -1.25 -4.84 -16.79
N GLU A 62 -1.76 -5.62 -17.75
CA GLU A 62 -2.02 -5.13 -19.12
C GLU A 62 -3.09 -4.02 -19.13
N ASN A 63 -3.91 -3.95 -18.08
CA ASN A 63 -4.81 -2.85 -17.82
C ASN A 63 -4.10 -1.61 -17.26
N LEU A 64 -2.77 -1.58 -17.14
CA LEU A 64 -1.95 -0.46 -16.69
C LEU A 64 -1.07 0.00 -17.86
N ALA A 65 -1.19 1.25 -18.31
CA ALA A 65 -0.45 1.73 -19.48
C ALA A 65 1.05 1.92 -19.16
N PRO A 66 1.97 1.63 -20.11
CA PRO A 66 3.40 1.86 -19.92
C PRO A 66 3.72 3.35 -19.73
N GLY A 67 4.60 3.68 -18.77
CA GLY A 67 5.01 5.06 -18.48
C GLY A 67 4.00 5.87 -17.66
N SER A 68 2.86 5.26 -17.32
CA SER A 68 1.86 5.79 -16.43
C SER A 68 1.10 4.60 -15.85
N PHE A 69 1.73 3.90 -14.90
CA PHE A 69 1.13 2.75 -14.18
C PHE A 69 -0.26 3.04 -13.56
N CYS A 70 -0.76 4.29 -13.64
CA CYS A 70 -1.98 4.79 -13.03
C CYS A 70 -2.92 5.60 -13.95
N LEU A 71 -2.75 5.63 -15.28
CA LEU A 71 -3.69 6.39 -16.16
C LEU A 71 -4.84 5.56 -16.71
N LEU A 72 -4.78 4.25 -16.55
CA LEU A 72 -5.88 3.36 -16.86
C LEU A 72 -6.58 3.02 -15.56
N GLU A 73 -7.62 3.79 -15.24
CA GLU A 73 -8.63 3.30 -14.31
C GLU A 73 -9.08 1.91 -14.81
N PRO A 74 -9.16 0.89 -13.93
CA PRO A 74 -9.67 -0.40 -14.36
C PRO A 74 -11.06 -0.20 -14.96
N THR A 75 -11.23 -0.54 -16.24
CA THR A 75 -12.49 -0.39 -16.99
C THR A 75 -13.62 -1.20 -16.35
N GLN A 76 -13.27 -2.22 -15.57
CA GLN A 76 -14.13 -2.94 -14.65
C GLN A 76 -13.48 -2.96 -13.27
N CYS A 77 -14.04 -2.21 -12.32
CA CYS A 77 -13.67 -2.29 -10.91
C CYS A 77 -14.60 -3.30 -10.23
N GLU A 78 -14.07 -4.50 -9.94
CA GLU A 78 -14.69 -5.39 -8.97
C GLU A 78 -14.33 -4.85 -7.59
N GLU A 79 -15.27 -4.15 -6.95
CA GLU A 79 -15.09 -3.51 -5.66
C GLU A 79 -14.97 -4.57 -4.56
N VAL A 80 -13.96 -4.42 -3.70
CA VAL A 80 -13.69 -5.31 -2.57
C VAL A 80 -13.73 -4.51 -1.27
N GLU A 81 -14.39 -5.07 -0.26
CA GLU A 81 -14.48 -4.43 1.05
C GLU A 81 -13.10 -4.38 1.74
N PRO A 82 -12.68 -3.22 2.29
CA PRO A 82 -11.40 -3.09 3.01
C PRO A 82 -11.18 -4.10 4.13
N GLU A 83 -12.25 -4.56 4.78
CA GLU A 83 -12.21 -5.54 5.87
C GLU A 83 -11.68 -6.91 5.41
N LEU A 84 -11.71 -7.21 4.10
CA LEU A 84 -11.19 -8.45 3.51
C LEU A 84 -9.68 -8.38 3.22
N VAL A 85 -9.06 -7.20 3.33
CA VAL A 85 -7.62 -7.04 3.09
C VAL A 85 -6.82 -7.70 4.21
N GLU A 86 -5.96 -8.64 3.84
CA GLU A 86 -5.09 -9.37 4.77
C GLU A 86 -3.71 -8.73 4.91
N LEU A 87 -3.22 -8.08 3.84
CA LEU A 87 -2.02 -7.27 3.83
C LEU A 87 -2.25 -5.97 3.04
N ALA A 88 -1.88 -4.84 3.61
CA ALA A 88 -1.86 -3.55 2.91
C ALA A 88 -0.44 -3.02 2.78
N LEU A 89 0.02 -2.79 1.55
CA LEU A 89 1.21 -2.00 1.24
C LEU A 89 0.78 -0.54 1.10
N VAL A 90 1.32 0.32 1.95
CA VAL A 90 0.82 1.68 2.16
C VAL A 90 1.92 2.68 1.77
N PRO A 91 1.71 3.55 0.77
CA PRO A 91 2.65 4.60 0.43
C PRO A 91 2.52 5.80 1.37
N GLY A 92 3.59 6.60 1.47
CA GLY A 92 3.60 7.83 2.26
C GLY A 92 4.79 8.71 1.93
N VAL A 93 4.67 9.99 2.27
CA VAL A 93 5.72 11.00 2.12
C VAL A 93 6.74 10.89 3.25
N ALA A 94 6.27 10.58 4.45
CA ALA A 94 7.11 10.37 5.63
C ALA A 94 6.47 9.33 6.57
N PHE A 95 7.30 8.65 7.33
CA PHE A 95 6.91 7.70 8.37
C PHE A 95 7.74 7.94 9.63
N ASP A 96 7.22 7.53 10.79
CA ASP A 96 8.00 7.48 12.03
C ASP A 96 8.15 6.07 12.61
N LEU A 97 9.04 5.91 13.59
CA LEU A 97 9.28 4.63 14.26
C LEU A 97 8.08 4.08 15.05
N LYS A 98 7.07 4.92 15.30
CA LYS A 98 5.80 4.54 15.94
C LYS A 98 4.73 4.17 14.90
N GLY A 99 5.08 4.09 13.62
CA GLY A 99 4.21 3.72 12.52
C GLY A 99 3.23 4.82 12.09
N CYS A 100 3.39 6.08 12.53
CA CYS A 100 2.67 7.19 11.93
C CYS A 100 3.14 7.40 10.49
N ARG A 101 2.25 7.99 9.70
CA ARG A 101 2.47 8.22 8.28
C ARG A 101 1.91 9.56 7.87
N LEU A 102 2.71 10.33 7.13
CA LEU A 102 2.24 11.53 6.45
C LEU A 102 1.93 11.18 4.98
N GLY A 103 0.65 11.29 4.61
CA GLY A 103 0.22 11.16 3.22
C GLY A 103 0.27 12.49 2.45
N MET A 104 -0.25 12.51 1.22
CA MET A 104 -0.35 13.72 0.38
C MET A 104 -1.49 14.68 0.79
N GLY A 105 -2.04 14.57 2.01
CA GLY A 105 -2.98 15.55 2.57
C GLY A 105 -4.48 15.38 2.24
N LYS A 106 -4.89 14.36 1.48
CA LYS A 106 -6.33 14.13 1.17
C LYS A 106 -7.06 13.19 2.15
N GLY A 107 -6.36 12.52 3.06
CA GLY A 107 -6.95 11.65 4.09
C GLY A 107 -7.68 10.38 3.56
N PHE A 108 -7.54 10.04 2.28
CA PHE A 108 -8.20 8.86 1.70
C PHE A 108 -7.70 7.55 2.31
N TYR A 109 -6.38 7.45 2.50
CA TYR A 109 -5.79 6.27 3.13
C TYR A 109 -6.26 6.11 4.56
N ASP A 110 -6.32 7.16 5.37
CA ASP A 110 -6.72 7.04 6.79
C ASP A 110 -8.14 6.49 6.95
N LYS A 111 -9.06 6.86 6.03
CA LYS A 111 -10.42 6.29 5.98
C LYS A 111 -10.42 4.79 5.68
N ILE A 112 -9.63 4.32 4.72
CA ILE A 112 -9.58 2.89 4.33
C ILE A 112 -8.78 2.08 5.35
N LEU A 113 -7.61 2.56 5.79
CA LEU A 113 -6.73 1.87 6.72
C LEU A 113 -7.42 1.60 8.07
N GLY A 114 -8.36 2.45 8.48
CA GLY A 114 -9.18 2.24 9.68
C GLY A 114 -10.19 1.10 9.55
N ARG A 115 -10.52 0.70 8.32
CA ARG A 115 -11.40 -0.45 8.02
C ARG A 115 -10.63 -1.75 7.77
N ILE A 116 -9.37 -1.65 7.33
CA ILE A 116 -8.51 -2.81 7.10
C ILE A 116 -8.13 -3.47 8.43
N ARG A 117 -8.47 -4.76 8.55
CA ARG A 117 -8.13 -5.60 9.71
C ARG A 117 -6.80 -6.36 9.55
N GLY A 118 -6.33 -6.50 8.31
CA GLY A 118 -5.05 -7.13 7.99
C GLY A 118 -3.83 -6.31 8.41
N PHE A 119 -2.66 -6.90 8.17
CA PHE A 119 -1.37 -6.31 8.51
C PHE A 119 -1.04 -5.12 7.59
N LYS A 120 -0.56 -4.02 8.14
CA LYS A 120 -0.26 -2.79 7.39
C LYS A 120 1.25 -2.57 7.32
N VAL A 121 1.78 -2.46 6.10
CA VAL A 121 3.21 -2.21 5.85
C VAL A 121 3.36 -0.88 5.13
N GLY A 122 3.99 0.09 5.79
CA GLY A 122 4.47 1.30 5.15
C GLY A 122 5.60 0.97 4.18
N VAL A 123 5.53 1.49 2.97
CA VAL A 123 6.56 1.30 1.94
C VAL A 123 7.19 2.65 1.67
N ALA A 124 8.47 2.80 2.03
CA ALA A 124 9.14 4.10 2.04
C ALA A 124 10.65 3.94 1.89
N PHE A 125 11.32 4.93 1.31
CA PHE A 125 12.78 4.99 1.36
C PHE A 125 13.27 5.26 2.79
N SER A 126 14.49 4.82 3.10
CA SER A 126 15.12 5.05 4.41
C SER A 126 15.11 6.53 4.83
N PHE A 127 15.35 7.46 3.90
CA PHE A 127 15.34 8.91 4.14
C PHE A 127 13.95 9.48 4.45
N GLN A 128 12.88 8.73 4.20
CA GLN A 128 11.51 9.12 4.53
C GLN A 128 11.10 8.66 5.93
N VAL A 129 11.99 7.97 6.66
CA VAL A 129 11.74 7.48 8.02
C VAL A 129 12.42 8.41 9.03
N PHE A 130 11.63 8.95 9.95
CA PHE A 130 12.07 9.88 10.99
C PHE A 130 11.85 9.29 12.38
N GLU A 131 12.43 9.91 13.41
CA GLU A 131 12.18 9.50 14.80
C GLU A 131 10.72 9.77 15.21
N GLU A 132 10.19 10.92 14.80
CA GLU A 132 8.83 11.37 15.08
C GLU A 132 8.36 12.34 13.98
N ILE A 133 7.09 12.23 13.61
CA ILE A 133 6.41 13.17 12.70
C ILE A 133 5.12 13.67 13.34
N PRO A 134 4.56 14.82 12.88
CA PRO A 134 3.21 15.22 13.26
C PRO A 134 2.21 14.11 12.92
N CYS A 135 1.38 13.75 13.89
CA CYS A 135 0.45 12.65 13.78
C CYS A 135 -0.79 12.97 14.61
N ASP A 136 -1.93 13.08 13.94
CA ASP A 136 -3.19 13.38 14.59
C ASP A 136 -3.82 12.12 15.20
N PRO A 137 -4.73 12.26 16.20
CA PRO A 137 -5.36 11.10 16.86
C PRO A 137 -6.18 10.19 15.94
N TRP A 138 -6.60 10.68 14.77
CA TRP A 138 -7.37 9.92 13.78
C TRP A 138 -6.48 9.24 12.73
N ASP A 139 -5.19 9.55 12.68
CA ASP A 139 -4.26 8.98 11.70
C ASP A 139 -4.04 7.49 11.96
N GLN A 140 -4.13 6.71 10.88
CA GLN A 140 -4.02 5.26 10.99
C GLN A 140 -2.55 4.84 10.88
N ARG A 141 -2.08 4.16 11.92
CA ARG A 141 -0.70 3.66 11.99
C ARG A 141 -0.52 2.39 11.17
N VAL A 142 0.68 2.23 10.62
CA VAL A 142 1.14 0.95 10.06
C VAL A 142 1.72 0.06 11.16
N ASP A 143 1.82 -1.23 10.88
CA ASP A 143 2.37 -2.24 11.81
C ASP A 143 3.86 -2.49 11.57
N ALA A 144 4.32 -2.29 10.34
CA ALA A 144 5.73 -2.27 9.98
C ALA A 144 6.02 -1.26 8.87
N ILE A 145 7.29 -0.92 8.68
CA ILE A 145 7.80 -0.10 7.58
C ILE A 145 8.89 -0.91 6.87
N ALA A 146 8.75 -1.12 5.58
CA ALA A 146 9.74 -1.76 4.74
C ALA A 146 10.50 -0.70 3.94
N THR A 147 11.81 -0.61 4.17
CA THR A 147 12.71 0.26 3.40
C THR A 147 13.61 -0.55 2.47
N GLU A 148 14.47 0.12 1.72
CA GLU A 148 15.53 -0.52 0.96
C GLU A 148 16.60 -1.18 1.85
N GLU A 149 16.76 -0.70 3.09
CA GLU A 149 17.79 -1.16 4.02
C GLU A 149 17.29 -2.23 4.99
N THR A 150 16.07 -2.07 5.53
CA THR A 150 15.58 -2.94 6.61
C THR A 150 14.04 -2.95 6.73
N ILE A 151 13.56 -3.71 7.72
CA ILE A 151 12.15 -3.74 8.15
C ILE A 151 12.08 -3.24 9.58
N ILE A 152 11.28 -2.22 9.81
CA ILE A 152 11.08 -1.59 11.12
C ILE A 152 9.68 -1.95 11.60
N TYR A 153 9.57 -2.72 12.68
CA TYR A 153 8.27 -3.04 13.28
C TYR A 153 7.86 -1.95 14.27
N ARG A 154 6.57 -1.60 14.25
CA ARG A 154 6.00 -0.71 15.27
C ARG A 154 6.18 -1.34 16.65
N ARG A 155 6.71 -0.56 17.59
CA ARG A 155 6.85 -0.94 19.00
C ARG A 155 5.56 -0.72 19.78
#